data_AF-A0A1D7V397-F1
#
_entry.id   AF-A0A1D7V397-F1
#
_cell.length_a   1.000
_cell.length_b   1.000
_cell.length_c   1.000
_cell.angle_alpha   90.00
_cell.angle_beta   90.00
_cell.angle_gamma   90.00
#
_symmetry.space_group_name_H-M   'P 1'
#
loop_
_entity.id
_entity.type
_entity.pdbx_description
1 polymer ?
#
loop_
_entity_poly.entity_id
_entity_poly.type
_entity_poly.pdbx_seq_one_letter_code
_entity_poly.pdbx_strand_id
1 'polypeptide(L)'
;MDPFQKRLRIDSKTVQYGDQQLRCHDIKEIRYGITQLYINGIKANRLYSIGVRDGKNQTIQIGFQSLRLFMTNKKIEDRYLLIIDSLWENITKKLAQEALENLENGRSYKIKNLEVTPRGVNMRVVKWFKKDEDHFVEWKDLRKYSQEGHLYLFSDSNPKVKTKINFQTVWNAPVLASVLETLWQDGRAYTLAASHDRF
;
A
#
# COMPACT_ATOMS: atom_id res chain seq x y z
N MET A 1 -6.79 -25.56 -14.37
CA MET A 1 -7.12 -24.35 -15.15
C MET A 1 -6.37 -23.19 -14.54
N ASP A 2 -5.73 -22.37 -15.38
CA ASP A 2 -5.05 -21.15 -14.94
C ASP A 2 -6.11 -20.09 -14.58
N PRO A 3 -6.07 -19.46 -13.40
CA PRO A 3 -6.99 -18.38 -13.05
C PRO A 3 -6.75 -17.08 -13.81
N PHE A 4 -5.62 -16.91 -14.50
CA PHE A 4 -5.33 -15.70 -15.23
C PHE A 4 -6.02 -15.68 -16.60
N GLN A 5 -6.59 -14.53 -16.95
CA GLN A 5 -7.16 -14.31 -18.29
C GLN A 5 -6.07 -14.09 -19.35
N LYS A 6 -4.90 -13.60 -18.94
CA LYS A 6 -3.75 -13.32 -19.81
C LYS A 6 -2.48 -13.85 -19.16
N ARG A 7 -1.45 -14.09 -19.96
CA ARG A 7 -0.13 -14.50 -19.44
C ARG A 7 0.48 -13.38 -18.60
N LEU A 8 0.85 -13.69 -17.36
CA LEU A 8 1.60 -12.82 -16.47
C LEU A 8 3.08 -13.23 -16.45
N ARG A 9 3.97 -12.26 -16.58
CA ARG A 9 5.41 -12.41 -16.37
C ARG A 9 5.93 -11.24 -15.55
N ILE A 10 6.67 -11.55 -14.49
CA ILE A 10 7.36 -10.56 -13.66
C ILE A 10 8.80 -11.03 -13.54
N ASP A 11 9.74 -10.15 -13.89
CA ASP A 11 11.16 -10.35 -13.68
C ASP A 11 11.83 -9.03 -13.26
N SER A 12 13.15 -9.05 -13.08
CA SER A 12 13.90 -7.88 -12.63
C SER A 12 13.86 -6.69 -13.58
N LYS A 13 13.42 -6.88 -14.82
CA LYS A 13 13.36 -5.82 -15.82
C LYS A 13 11.94 -5.34 -16.08
N THR A 14 10.96 -6.24 -16.04
CA THR A 14 9.62 -5.94 -16.55
C THR A 14 8.49 -6.61 -15.76
N VAL A 15 7.34 -5.92 -15.74
CA VAL A 15 6.03 -6.50 -15.45
C VAL A 15 5.26 -6.55 -16.77
N GLN A 16 4.83 -7.73 -17.19
CA GLN A 16 4.06 -7.95 -18.41
C GLN A 16 2.77 -8.72 -18.11
N TYR A 17 1.66 -8.23 -18.67
CA TYR A 17 0.36 -8.91 -18.61
C TYR A 17 -0.35 -8.84 -19.96
N GLY A 18 -0.38 -9.97 -20.69
CA GLY A 18 -0.76 -9.98 -22.11
C GLY A 18 0.15 -9.09 -22.94
N ASP A 19 -0.43 -8.14 -23.67
CA ASP A 19 0.28 -7.22 -24.57
C ASP A 19 0.79 -5.95 -23.85
N GLN A 20 0.44 -5.77 -22.56
CA GLN A 20 0.93 -4.64 -21.78
C GLN A 20 2.24 -5.00 -21.10
N GLN A 21 3.20 -4.07 -21.13
CA GLN A 21 4.50 -4.23 -20.47
C GLN A 21 4.98 -2.90 -19.90
N LEU A 22 5.42 -2.91 -18.65
CA LEU A 22 6.12 -1.79 -18.01
C LEU A 22 7.49 -2.24 -17.55
N ARG A 23 8.48 -1.34 -17.59
CA ARG A 23 9.80 -1.60 -17.01
C ARG A 23 9.74 -1.38 -15.51
N CYS A 24 10.32 -2.29 -14.73
CA CYS A 24 10.30 -2.20 -13.26
C CYS A 24 10.88 -0.88 -12.74
N HIS A 25 11.90 -0.33 -13.41
CA HIS A 25 12.50 0.94 -13.01
C HIS A 25 11.60 2.17 -13.23
N ASP A 26 10.66 2.10 -14.17
CA ASP A 26 9.73 3.19 -14.52
C ASP A 26 8.47 3.17 -13.64
N ILE A 27 8.19 2.05 -12.96
CA ILE A 27 7.04 1.90 -12.07
C ILE A 27 7.22 2.78 -10.83
N LYS A 28 6.23 3.63 -10.58
CA LYS A 28 6.20 4.59 -9.45
C LYS A 28 5.07 4.35 -8.48
N GLU A 29 4.05 3.61 -8.89
CA GLU A 29 2.93 3.30 -8.01
C GLU A 29 2.54 1.82 -8.08
N ILE A 30 2.23 1.25 -6.91
CA ILE A 30 1.72 -0.12 -6.76
C ILE A 30 0.56 -0.18 -5.78
N ARG A 31 -0.41 -1.05 -6.05
CA ARG A 31 -1.47 -1.41 -5.10
C ARG A 31 -1.85 -2.87 -5.27
N TYR A 32 -2.24 -3.53 -4.20
CA TYR A 32 -2.74 -4.89 -4.28
C TYR A 32 -3.62 -5.25 -3.09
N GLY A 33 -4.57 -6.14 -3.30
CA GLY A 33 -5.42 -6.61 -2.21
C GLY A 33 -6.42 -7.67 -2.65
N ILE A 34 -7.20 -8.13 -1.69
CA ILE A 34 -8.16 -9.22 -1.84
C ILE A 34 -9.55 -8.70 -1.45
N THR A 35 -10.51 -8.81 -2.36
CA THR A 35 -11.93 -8.58 -2.07
C THR A 35 -12.62 -9.91 -1.77
N GLN A 36 -13.24 -10.03 -0.60
CA GLN A 36 -14.12 -11.16 -0.29
C GLN A 36 -15.48 -10.95 -0.96
N LEU A 37 -15.90 -11.89 -1.79
CA LEU A 37 -17.20 -11.91 -2.45
C LEU A 37 -18.20 -12.75 -1.63
N TYR A 38 -19.45 -12.32 -1.61
CA TYR A 38 -20.56 -12.95 -0.89
C TYR A 38 -21.73 -13.21 -1.82
N ILE A 39 -22.42 -14.34 -1.64
CA ILE A 39 -23.70 -14.66 -2.28
C ILE A 39 -24.67 -14.98 -1.15
N ASN A 40 -25.75 -14.22 -1.04
CA ASN A 40 -26.75 -14.35 0.03
C ASN A 40 -26.11 -14.36 1.44
N GLY A 41 -25.12 -13.50 1.69
CA GLY A 41 -24.41 -13.40 2.96
C GLY A 41 -23.35 -14.50 3.22
N ILE A 42 -23.23 -15.49 2.34
CA ILE A 42 -22.25 -16.58 2.47
C ILE A 42 -20.99 -16.25 1.67
N LYS A 43 -19.81 -16.47 2.26
CA LYS A 43 -18.51 -16.29 1.60
C LYS A 43 -18.43 -17.17 0.35
N ALA A 44 -18.45 -16.54 -0.81
CA ALA A 44 -18.56 -17.23 -2.09
C ALA A 44 -17.24 -17.31 -2.85
N ASN A 45 -16.41 -16.25 -2.84
CA ASN A 45 -15.16 -16.26 -3.58
C ASN A 45 -14.22 -15.14 -3.08
N ARG A 46 -13.01 -15.06 -3.63
CA ARG A 46 -12.06 -13.97 -3.43
C ARG A 46 -11.59 -13.44 -4.78
N LEU A 47 -11.68 -12.12 -4.97
CA LEU A 47 -11.08 -11.43 -6.10
C LEU A 47 -9.73 -10.84 -5.67
N TYR A 48 -8.66 -11.33 -6.29
CA TYR A 48 -7.31 -10.81 -6.11
C TYR A 48 -7.07 -9.72 -7.15
N SER A 49 -6.64 -8.55 -6.70
CA SER A 49 -6.41 -7.38 -7.56
C SER A 49 -5.01 -6.83 -7.31
N ILE A 50 -4.28 -6.59 -8.39
CA ILE A 50 -2.95 -5.97 -8.39
C ILE A 50 -2.95 -4.87 -9.45
N GLY A 51 -2.37 -3.73 -9.11
CA GLY A 51 -2.13 -2.64 -10.04
C GLY A 51 -0.71 -2.14 -9.93
N VAL A 52 -0.07 -1.90 -11.08
CA VAL A 52 1.19 -1.14 -11.17
C VAL A 52 1.02 0.00 -12.15
N ARG A 53 1.70 1.11 -11.91
CA ARG A 53 1.66 2.29 -12.76
C ARG A 53 3.03 2.96 -12.86
N ASP A 54 3.39 3.39 -14.07
CA ASP A 54 4.64 4.11 -14.33
C ASP A 54 4.52 5.63 -14.10
N GLY A 55 5.64 6.34 -14.21
CA GLY A 55 5.68 7.80 -14.13
C GLY A 55 4.94 8.54 -15.25
N LYS A 56 4.47 7.84 -16.29
CA LYS A 56 3.66 8.38 -17.40
C LYS A 56 2.18 8.03 -17.26
N ASN A 57 1.76 7.52 -16.10
CA ASN A 57 0.41 7.05 -15.80
C ASN A 57 -0.07 5.82 -16.59
N GLN A 58 0.81 5.14 -17.33
CA GLN A 58 0.49 3.86 -17.94
C GLN A 58 0.31 2.82 -16.84
N THR A 59 -0.78 2.06 -16.92
CA THR A 59 -1.23 1.19 -15.84
C THR A 59 -1.44 -0.23 -16.34
N ILE A 60 -0.89 -1.21 -15.60
CA ILE A 60 -1.26 -2.63 -15.72
C ILE A 60 -2.15 -2.98 -14.53
N GLN A 61 -3.33 -3.55 -14.81
CA GLN A 61 -4.22 -4.09 -13.78
C GLN A 61 -4.36 -5.60 -14.00
N ILE A 62 -4.14 -6.37 -12.95
CA ILE A 62 -4.24 -7.82 -12.94
C ILE A 62 -5.33 -8.19 -11.94
N GLY A 63 -6.37 -8.86 -12.43
CA GLY A 63 -7.47 -9.37 -11.62
C GLY A 63 -7.66 -10.85 -11.87
N PHE A 64 -7.78 -11.64 -10.80
CA PHE A 64 -8.06 -13.08 -10.91
C PHE A 64 -8.79 -13.58 -9.67
N GLN A 65 -9.49 -14.70 -9.81
CA GLN A 65 -10.26 -15.33 -8.74
C GLN A 65 -10.30 -16.85 -8.92
N SER A 66 -10.76 -17.58 -7.91
CA SER A 66 -11.03 -19.01 -8.08
C SER A 66 -12.18 -19.22 -9.06
N LEU A 67 -12.07 -20.21 -9.95
CA LEU A 67 -13.18 -20.67 -10.80
C LEU A 67 -14.23 -21.46 -10.02
N ARG A 68 -13.87 -21.94 -8.82
CA ARG A 68 -14.78 -22.68 -7.92
C ARG A 68 -15.30 -21.73 -6.84
N LEU A 69 -16.63 -21.58 -6.79
CA LEU A 69 -17.33 -20.84 -5.74
C LEU A 69 -17.40 -21.65 -4.45
N PHE A 70 -17.57 -20.96 -3.33
CA PHE A 70 -17.72 -21.47 -1.96
C PHE A 70 -16.56 -22.33 -1.45
N MET A 71 -15.40 -22.25 -2.11
CA MET A 71 -14.20 -23.00 -1.73
C MET A 71 -12.98 -22.08 -1.67
N THR A 72 -12.24 -22.17 -0.57
CA THR A 72 -10.89 -21.60 -0.52
C THR A 72 -9.99 -22.40 -1.45
N ASN A 73 -9.28 -21.70 -2.33
CA ASN A 73 -8.37 -22.32 -3.27
C ASN A 73 -6.93 -21.93 -2.91
N LYS A 74 -6.28 -22.75 -2.08
CA LYS A 74 -4.91 -22.50 -1.60
C LYS A 74 -3.92 -22.28 -2.74
N LYS A 75 -4.06 -22.96 -3.88
CA LYS A 75 -3.18 -22.75 -5.05
C LYS A 75 -3.28 -21.34 -5.62
N ILE A 76 -4.47 -20.71 -5.57
CA ILE A 76 -4.68 -19.33 -6.01
C ILE A 76 -4.06 -18.35 -5.02
N GLU A 77 -4.22 -18.62 -3.73
CA GLU A 77 -3.63 -17.82 -2.65
C GLU A 77 -2.09 -17.88 -2.69
N ASP A 78 -1.51 -19.07 -2.80
CA ASP A 78 -0.05 -19.26 -2.93
C ASP A 78 0.47 -18.54 -4.19
N ARG A 79 -0.28 -18.59 -5.30
CA ARG A 79 0.08 -17.89 -6.54
C ARG A 79 -0.02 -16.37 -6.40
N TYR A 80 -1.00 -15.86 -5.64
CA TYR A 80 -1.06 -14.44 -5.30
C TYR A 80 0.15 -14.01 -4.48
N LEU A 81 0.51 -14.77 -3.44
CA LEU A 81 1.67 -14.48 -2.59
C LEU A 81 2.97 -14.45 -3.41
N LEU A 82 3.18 -15.42 -4.31
CA LEU A 82 4.33 -15.42 -5.23
C LEU A 82 4.41 -14.17 -6.12
N ILE A 83 3.26 -13.63 -6.55
CA ILE A 83 3.24 -12.36 -7.29
C ILE A 83 3.64 -11.20 -6.39
N ILE A 84 3.11 -11.15 -5.16
CA ILE A 84 3.46 -10.09 -4.20
C ILE A 84 4.96 -10.13 -3.87
N ASP A 85 5.53 -11.31 -3.64
CA ASP A 85 6.96 -11.48 -3.39
C ASP A 85 7.79 -11.00 -4.59
N SER A 86 7.36 -11.33 -5.80
CA SER A 86 8.04 -10.87 -7.02
C SER A 86 7.94 -9.34 -7.19
N LEU A 87 6.80 -8.74 -6.88
CA LEU A 87 6.64 -7.28 -6.92
C LEU A 87 7.45 -6.61 -5.79
N TRP A 88 7.58 -7.25 -4.64
CA TRP A 88 8.40 -6.78 -3.53
C TRP A 88 9.85 -6.63 -3.93
N GLU A 89 10.46 -7.71 -4.43
CA GLU A 89 11.87 -7.76 -4.81
C GLU A 89 12.22 -6.78 -5.94
N ASN A 90 11.30 -6.58 -6.88
CA ASN A 90 11.59 -5.82 -8.10
C ASN A 90 11.10 -4.36 -8.07
N ILE A 91 10.14 -4.01 -7.21
CA ILE A 91 9.44 -2.71 -7.24
C ILE A 91 9.26 -2.14 -5.83
N THR A 92 8.50 -2.81 -4.96
CA THR A 92 8.03 -2.21 -3.70
C THR A 92 9.18 -1.82 -2.78
N LYS A 93 10.21 -2.68 -2.68
CA LYS A 93 11.40 -2.41 -1.86
C LYS A 93 12.10 -1.12 -2.27
N LYS A 94 12.29 -0.91 -3.58
CA LYS A 94 12.89 0.31 -4.14
C LYS A 94 12.05 1.55 -3.82
N LEU A 95 10.74 1.49 -4.01
CA LEU A 95 9.84 2.62 -3.71
C LEU A 95 9.84 2.96 -2.22
N ALA A 96 9.87 1.96 -1.34
CA ALA A 96 9.97 2.17 0.09
C ALA A 96 11.31 2.81 0.48
N GLN A 97 12.42 2.37 -0.13
CA GLN A 97 13.73 2.95 0.08
C GLN A 97 13.79 4.42 -0.40
N GLU A 98 13.28 4.73 -1.60
CA GLU A 98 13.19 6.11 -2.10
C GLU A 98 12.37 7.00 -1.14
N ALA A 99 11.29 6.48 -0.57
CA ALA A 99 10.47 7.21 0.41
C ALA A 99 11.21 7.43 1.75
N LEU A 100 11.96 6.44 2.24
CA LEU A 100 12.79 6.56 3.44
C LEU A 100 13.93 7.56 3.25
N GLU A 101 14.66 7.48 2.14
CA GLU A 101 15.72 8.42 1.78
C GLU A 101 15.19 9.86 1.69
N ASN A 102 13.96 10.05 1.17
CA ASN A 102 13.32 11.36 1.19
C ASN A 102 13.13 11.89 2.61
N LEU A 103 12.62 11.05 3.51
CA LEU A 103 12.39 11.43 4.91
C LEU A 103 13.70 11.74 5.64
N GLU A 104 14.75 10.96 5.42
CA GLU A 104 16.09 11.20 5.98
C GLU A 104 16.68 12.54 5.52
N ASN A 105 16.36 12.96 4.29
CA ASN A 105 16.76 14.25 3.73
C ASN A 105 15.78 15.41 4.04
N GLY A 106 14.90 15.24 5.01
CA GLY A 106 13.94 16.27 5.42
C GLY A 106 12.72 16.45 4.50
N ARG A 107 12.57 15.62 3.46
CA ARG A 107 11.47 15.71 2.49
C ARG A 107 10.30 14.83 2.89
N SER A 108 9.09 15.30 2.62
CA SER A 108 7.86 14.54 2.88
C SER A 108 7.56 13.47 1.82
N TYR A 109 6.86 12.42 2.20
CA TYR A 109 6.30 11.41 1.31
C TYR A 109 4.76 11.42 1.36
N LYS A 110 4.10 11.55 0.21
CA LYS A 110 2.64 11.76 0.12
C LYS A 110 1.91 10.54 -0.45
N ILE A 111 0.76 10.24 0.14
CA ILE A 111 -0.15 9.20 -0.32
C ILE A 111 -1.60 9.57 0.03
N LYS A 112 -2.44 9.76 -0.99
CA LYS A 112 -3.86 10.13 -0.83
C LYS A 112 -4.03 11.35 0.08
N ASN A 113 -4.54 11.13 1.30
CA ASN A 113 -4.88 12.14 2.30
C ASN A 113 -3.84 12.17 3.44
N LEU A 114 -2.65 11.65 3.18
CA LEU A 114 -1.57 11.53 4.15
C LEU A 114 -0.28 12.09 3.57
N GLU A 115 0.46 12.74 4.45
CA GLU A 115 1.82 13.16 4.20
C GLU A 115 2.67 12.70 5.38
N VAL A 116 3.56 11.76 5.12
CA VAL A 116 4.57 11.32 6.07
C VAL A 116 5.71 12.33 6.04
N THR A 117 6.11 12.80 7.20
CA THR A 117 7.17 13.79 7.38
C THR A 117 8.23 13.25 8.34
N PRO A 118 9.41 13.87 8.42
CA PRO A 118 10.42 13.45 9.39
C PRO A 118 9.93 13.47 10.85
N ARG A 119 9.01 14.39 11.19
CA ARG A 119 8.55 14.63 12.57
C ARG A 119 7.29 13.85 12.95
N GLY A 120 6.55 13.33 11.97
CA GLY A 120 5.27 12.68 12.17
C GLY A 120 4.46 12.58 10.89
N VAL A 121 3.14 12.53 11.00
CA VAL A 121 2.24 12.38 9.86
C VAL A 121 1.18 13.46 9.87
N ASN A 122 1.04 14.19 8.76
CA ASN A 122 -0.10 15.04 8.48
C ASN A 122 -1.24 14.17 7.93
N MET A 123 -2.37 14.17 8.61
CA MET A 123 -3.58 13.44 8.22
C MET A 123 -4.70 14.41 7.86
N ARG A 124 -5.18 14.33 6.61
CA ARG A 124 -6.38 15.05 6.18
C ARG A 124 -7.63 14.25 6.51
N VAL A 125 -8.37 14.71 7.51
CA VAL A 125 -9.63 14.11 7.95
C VAL A 125 -10.78 14.72 7.14
N VAL A 126 -11.35 13.92 6.24
CA VAL A 126 -12.51 14.31 5.42
C VAL A 126 -13.76 14.23 6.27
N LYS A 127 -14.49 15.35 6.38
CA LYS A 127 -15.74 15.43 7.15
C LYS A 127 -16.93 15.61 6.21
N TRP A 128 -17.96 14.77 6.38
CA TRP A 128 -19.21 14.97 5.66
C TRP A 128 -19.87 16.26 6.18
N PHE A 129 -20.15 17.22 5.29
CA PHE A 129 -20.79 18.52 5.56
C PHE A 129 -19.93 19.60 6.27
N LYS A 130 -18.63 19.37 6.48
CA LYS A 130 -17.70 20.38 7.00
C LYS A 130 -16.44 20.45 6.14
N LYS A 131 -15.68 21.53 6.27
CA LYS A 131 -14.37 21.63 5.64
C LYS A 131 -13.45 20.54 6.18
N ASP A 132 -12.64 19.95 5.30
CA ASP A 132 -11.58 19.03 5.68
C ASP A 132 -10.62 19.70 6.66
N GLU A 133 -10.10 18.90 7.59
CA GLU A 133 -9.14 19.36 8.59
C GLU A 133 -7.84 18.58 8.45
N ASP A 134 -6.73 19.30 8.40
CA ASP A 134 -5.39 18.73 8.43
C ASP A 134 -4.93 18.67 9.89
N HIS A 135 -4.54 17.47 10.34
CA HIS A 135 -4.08 17.20 11.71
C HIS A 135 -2.67 16.62 11.65
N PHE A 136 -1.71 17.27 12.30
CA PHE A 136 -0.36 16.71 12.48
C PHE A 136 -0.34 15.81 13.71
N VAL A 137 0.20 14.60 13.55
CA VAL A 137 0.37 13.64 14.64
C VAL A 137 1.83 13.21 14.69
N GLU A 138 2.47 13.54 15.81
CA GLU A 138 3.86 13.15 16.08
C GLU A 138 4.01 11.63 16.16
N TRP A 139 5.21 11.13 15.86
CA TRP A 139 5.49 9.69 15.92
C TRP A 139 5.15 9.04 17.26
N LYS A 140 5.37 9.75 18.38
CA LYS A 140 5.08 9.24 19.73
C LYS A 140 3.59 9.02 20.00
N ASP A 141 2.73 9.79 19.32
CA ASP A 141 1.28 9.75 19.46
C ASP A 141 0.60 8.94 18.35
N LEU A 142 1.31 8.63 17.27
CA LEU A 142 0.78 7.87 16.16
C LEU A 142 0.70 6.37 16.51
N ARG A 143 -0.43 5.76 16.14
CA ARG A 143 -0.68 4.32 16.28
C ARG A 143 -1.12 3.74 14.94
N LYS A 144 -0.79 2.47 14.72
CA LYS A 144 -1.15 1.74 13.50
C LYS A 144 -1.59 0.32 13.78
N TYR A 145 -2.53 -0.17 12.98
CA TYR A 145 -2.81 -1.60 12.84
C TYR A 145 -3.32 -1.91 11.43
N SER A 146 -3.24 -3.18 11.03
CA SER A 146 -3.81 -3.64 9.76
C SER A 146 -4.90 -4.68 10.00
N GLN A 147 -6.03 -4.52 9.33
CA GLN A 147 -7.16 -5.44 9.43
C GLN A 147 -7.96 -5.42 8.13
N GLU A 148 -8.38 -6.61 7.65
CA GLU A 148 -9.28 -6.75 6.49
C GLU A 148 -8.82 -5.97 5.24
N GLY A 149 -7.54 -6.04 4.89
CA GLY A 149 -7.01 -5.36 3.70
C GLY A 149 -6.94 -3.83 3.83
N HIS A 150 -6.96 -3.32 5.07
CA HIS A 150 -6.78 -1.90 5.35
C HIS A 150 -5.67 -1.65 6.36
N LEU A 151 -4.95 -0.56 6.15
CA LEU A 151 -4.08 0.07 7.14
C LEU A 151 -4.85 1.18 7.85
N TYR A 152 -4.88 1.11 9.17
CA TYR A 152 -5.47 2.12 10.04
C TYR A 152 -4.36 2.92 10.71
N LEU A 153 -4.47 4.25 10.69
CA LEU A 153 -3.61 5.17 11.41
C LEU A 153 -4.48 6.09 12.27
N PHE A 154 -4.05 6.35 13.49
CA PHE A 154 -4.78 7.22 14.41
C PHE A 154 -3.86 7.84 15.46
N SER A 155 -4.29 8.97 16.01
CA SER A 155 -3.69 9.57 17.20
C SER A 155 -4.20 8.85 18.46
N ASP A 156 -3.28 8.51 19.35
CA ASP A 156 -3.57 7.90 20.66
C ASP A 156 -4.29 8.91 21.57
N SER A 157 -3.80 10.15 21.60
CA SER A 157 -4.36 11.23 22.40
C SER A 157 -5.70 11.77 21.87
N ASN A 158 -5.95 11.68 20.56
CA ASN A 158 -7.19 12.13 19.92
C ASN A 158 -7.71 11.10 18.88
N PRO A 159 -8.51 10.11 19.32
CA PRO A 159 -9.05 9.05 18.45
C PRO A 159 -9.97 9.52 17.32
N LYS A 160 -10.38 10.81 17.30
CA LYS A 160 -11.13 11.40 16.19
C LYS A 160 -10.22 11.67 14.98
N VAL A 161 -8.92 11.85 15.22
CA VAL A 161 -7.91 11.97 14.17
C VAL A 161 -7.49 10.57 13.78
N LYS A 162 -8.15 10.05 12.74
CA LYS A 162 -7.90 8.72 12.20
C LYS A 162 -8.11 8.69 10.70
N THR A 163 -7.41 7.78 10.05
CA THR A 163 -7.56 7.50 8.63
C THR A 163 -7.48 6.01 8.36
N LYS A 164 -8.12 5.61 7.26
CA LYS A 164 -8.19 4.23 6.79
C LYS A 164 -7.77 4.19 5.33
N ILE A 165 -6.78 3.35 5.05
CA ILE A 165 -6.17 3.20 3.73
C ILE A 165 -6.45 1.78 3.27
N ASN A 166 -7.03 1.64 2.09
CA ASN A 166 -7.31 0.34 1.51
C ASN A 166 -6.14 -0.06 0.59
N PHE A 167 -5.52 -1.22 0.86
CA PHE A 167 -4.36 -1.69 0.10
C PHE A 167 -4.65 -1.95 -1.38
N GLN A 168 -5.90 -2.28 -1.70
CA GLN A 168 -6.36 -2.59 -3.05
C GLN A 168 -6.65 -1.33 -3.88
N THR A 169 -7.17 -0.27 -3.27
CA THR A 169 -7.67 0.89 -4.02
C THR A 169 -6.74 2.09 -3.99
N VAL A 170 -5.96 2.25 -2.92
CA VAL A 170 -5.04 3.37 -2.75
C VAL A 170 -3.67 3.01 -3.31
N TRP A 171 -3.21 3.79 -4.28
CA TRP A 171 -1.85 3.67 -4.83
C TRP A 171 -0.81 3.89 -3.74
N ASN A 172 0.24 3.07 -3.78
CA ASN A 172 1.34 3.03 -2.82
C ASN A 172 0.97 2.69 -1.38
N ALA A 173 -0.24 2.19 -1.10
CA ALA A 173 -0.59 1.72 0.23
C ALA A 173 0.36 0.63 0.77
N PRO A 174 0.79 -0.36 -0.03
CA PRO A 174 1.81 -1.32 0.39
C PRO A 174 3.16 -0.66 0.72
N VAL A 175 3.60 0.30 -0.11
CA VAL A 175 4.84 1.06 0.10
C VAL A 175 4.78 1.82 1.42
N LEU A 176 3.67 2.52 1.69
CA LEU A 176 3.47 3.23 2.95
C LEU A 176 3.55 2.27 4.14
N ALA A 177 2.88 1.12 4.09
CA ALA A 177 2.92 0.16 5.19
C ALA A 177 4.35 -0.29 5.50
N SER A 178 5.16 -0.54 4.47
CA SER A 178 6.57 -0.88 4.62
C SER A 178 7.42 0.26 5.16
N VAL A 179 7.22 1.49 4.67
CA VAL A 179 7.89 2.69 5.21
C VAL A 179 7.60 2.85 6.70
N LEU A 180 6.33 2.74 7.10
CA LEU A 180 5.95 2.84 8.51
C LEU A 180 6.52 1.66 9.31
N GLU A 181 6.49 0.44 8.80
CA GLU A 181 7.12 -0.69 9.50
C GLU A 181 8.61 -0.43 9.77
N THR A 182 9.36 0.01 8.75
CA THR A 182 10.79 0.33 8.90
C THR A 182 11.03 1.50 9.84
N LEU A 183 10.19 2.54 9.83
CA LEU A 183 10.35 3.69 10.74
C LEU A 183 10.10 3.32 12.20
N TRP A 184 9.15 2.42 12.48
CA TRP A 184 8.92 1.98 13.86
C TRP A 184 9.94 0.96 14.35
N GLN A 185 10.51 0.17 13.43
CA GLN A 185 11.58 -0.75 13.76
C GLN A 185 12.75 0.00 14.41
N ASP A 186 13.19 -0.49 15.56
CA ASP A 186 14.31 0.04 16.35
C ASP A 186 14.18 1.53 16.74
N GLY A 187 12.97 2.11 16.69
CA GLY A 187 12.71 3.50 17.08
C GLY A 187 13.22 4.56 16.10
N ARG A 188 13.52 4.20 14.84
CA ARG A 188 14.05 5.13 13.82
C ARG A 188 13.20 6.39 13.65
N ALA A 189 11.89 6.29 13.76
CA ALA A 189 10.95 7.40 13.71
C ALA A 189 11.28 8.50 14.74
N TYR A 190 11.68 8.10 15.95
CA TYR A 190 12.03 9.03 17.03
C TYR A 190 13.39 9.69 16.80
N THR A 191 14.38 8.92 16.32
CA THR A 191 15.67 9.47 15.91
C THR A 191 15.52 10.48 14.78
N LEU A 192 14.67 10.18 13.81
CA LEU A 192 14.37 11.04 12.67
C LEU A 192 13.70 12.35 13.12
N ALA A 193 12.73 12.31 14.03
CA ALA A 193 12.15 13.52 14.60
C ALA A 193 13.21 14.36 15.33
N ALA A 194 14.01 13.73 16.20
CA ALA A 194 15.02 14.42 17.01
C ALA A 194 16.16 15.06 16.19
N SER A 195 16.46 14.55 14.99
CA SER A 195 17.43 15.19 14.08
C SER A 195 16.84 16.39 13.34
N HIS A 196 15.52 16.45 13.19
CA HIS A 196 14.80 17.50 12.47
C HIS A 196 14.08 18.53 13.38
N ASP A 197 14.17 18.37 14.71
CA ASP A 197 13.72 19.37 15.70
C ASP A 197 14.80 20.42 16.01
N ARG A 198 16.04 20.25 15.54
CA ARG A 198 17.20 21.11 15.88
C ARG A 198 17.39 22.33 14.98
N PHE A 199 16.41 22.65 14.14
CA PHE A 199 16.43 23.81 13.24
C PHE A 199 15.08 24.51 13.23
#